data_AF-A0AAW8KCA7-F1
#
_entry.id   AF-A0AAW8KCA7-F1
#
_cell.length_a   1.000
_cell.length_b   1.000
_cell.length_c   1.000
_cell.angle_alpha   90.00
_cell.angle_beta   90.00
_cell.angle_gamma   90.00
#
_symmetry.space_group_name_H-M   'P 1'
#
loop_
_entity.id
_entity.type
_entity.pdbx_description
1 polymer ?
#
loop_
_entity_poly.entity_id
_entity_poly.type
_entity_poly.pdbx_seq_one_letter_code
_entity_poly.pdbx_strand_id
1 'polypeptide(L)' 'YMEGVKNDIASIAGDLHGRLKLGVSPPCRRLAAHVIADLGKTYPRLQFRTWIMDNQSLERHLQESHLDFALVLL' A
#
# COMPACT_ATOMS: atom_id res chain seq x y z
N TYR A 1 -4.25 -22.47 16.55
CA TYR A 1 -3.12 -23.02 15.77
C TYR A 1 -2.91 -22.13 14.55
N MET A 2 -2.09 -21.08 14.67
CA MET A 2 -1.67 -20.22 13.54
C MET A 2 -0.14 -20.15 13.53
N GLU A 3 0.51 -21.31 13.45
CA GLU A 3 1.97 -21.42 13.27
C GLU A 3 2.38 -21.56 11.79
N GLY A 4 1.42 -21.54 10.86
CA GLY A 4 1.68 -21.79 9.42
C GLY A 4 2.03 -20.56 8.58
N VAL A 5 1.84 -19.32 9.05
CA VAL A 5 1.97 -18.12 8.19
C VAL A 5 3.38 -17.49 8.25
N LYS A 6 4.20 -17.86 9.23
CA LYS A 6 5.54 -17.27 9.40
C LYS A 6 6.58 -17.75 8.39
N ASN A 7 6.42 -18.93 7.81
CA ASN A 7 7.41 -19.52 6.89
C ASN A 7 7.20 -19.18 5.41
N ASP A 8 5.99 -18.79 4.99
CA ASP A 8 5.73 -18.48 3.58
C ASP A 8 6.18 -17.06 3.17
N ILE A 9 6.24 -16.10 4.10
CA ILE A 9 6.68 -14.73 3.78
C ILE A 9 8.17 -14.70 3.45
N ALA A 10 8.98 -15.56 4.10
CA ALA A 10 10.40 -15.68 3.80
C ALA A 10 10.67 -16.25 2.39
N SER A 11 9.71 -16.96 1.79
CA SER A 11 9.81 -17.50 0.43
C SER A 11 9.42 -16.47 -0.66
N ILE A 12 8.73 -15.39 -0.29
CA ILE A 12 8.53 -14.20 -1.16
C ILE A 12 9.77 -13.28 -1.12
N ALA A 13 10.92 -13.78 -0.67
CA ALA A 13 12.23 -13.18 -0.95
C ALA A 13 12.66 -13.41 -2.42
N GLY A 14 11.84 -14.08 -3.24
CA GLY A 14 11.96 -14.07 -4.68
C GLY A 14 11.26 -12.84 -5.27
N ASP A 15 12.04 -11.80 -5.57
CA ASP A 15 11.70 -10.70 -6.49
C ASP A 15 10.24 -10.20 -6.37
N LEU A 16 9.93 -9.54 -5.25
CA LEU A 16 8.61 -9.00 -4.94
C LEU A 16 8.09 -8.12 -6.08
N HIS A 17 7.07 -8.63 -6.79
CA HIS A 17 6.49 -8.01 -7.98
C HIS A 17 4.98 -7.90 -7.82
N GLY A 18 4.39 -6.85 -8.39
CA GLY A 18 2.95 -6.61 -8.26
C GLY A 18 2.58 -5.14 -8.39
N ARG A 19 1.29 -4.86 -8.23
CA ARG A 19 0.76 -3.49 -8.23
C ARG A 19 0.04 -3.23 -6.92
N LEU A 20 0.44 -2.16 -6.25
CA LEU A 20 -0.12 -1.69 -4.98
C LEU A 20 -0.95 -0.43 -5.23
N LYS A 21 -2.23 -0.48 -4.90
CA LYS A 21 -3.20 0.61 -5.02
C LYS A 21 -3.39 1.26 -3.66
N LEU A 22 -2.99 2.51 -3.55
CA LEU A 22 -2.93 3.26 -2.30
C LEU A 22 -3.86 4.47 -2.37
N GLY A 23 -4.79 4.59 -1.44
CA GLY A 23 -5.53 5.82 -1.20
C GLY A 23 -4.84 6.63 -0.11
N VAL A 24 -4.69 7.94 -0.29
CA VAL A 24 -4.01 8.79 0.68
C VAL A 24 -4.85 10.03 0.94
N SER A 25 -5.13 10.31 2.21
CA SER A 25 -5.74 11.56 2.62
C SER A 25 -4.78 12.73 2.36
N PRO A 26 -5.28 13.93 1.98
CA PRO A 26 -4.43 15.09 1.72
C PRO A 26 -3.35 15.39 2.77
N PRO A 27 -3.62 15.31 4.10
CA PRO A 27 -2.59 15.59 5.11
C PRO A 27 -1.43 14.58 5.08
N CYS A 28 -1.69 13.33 4.68
CA CYS A 28 -0.69 12.26 4.69
C CYS A 28 0.14 12.18 3.39
N ARG A 29 -0.13 13.04 2.40
CA ARG A 29 0.53 13.03 1.08
C ARG A 29 2.06 13.01 1.17
N ARG A 30 2.65 13.86 2.02
CA ARG A 30 4.12 13.98 2.11
C ARG A 30 4.75 12.71 2.67
N LEU A 31 4.14 12.13 3.68
CA LEU A 31 4.59 10.87 4.29
C LEU A 31 4.49 9.73 3.28
N ALA A 32 3.33 9.60 2.61
CA ALA A 32 3.13 8.58 1.59
C ALA A 32 4.16 8.68 0.47
N ALA A 33 4.43 9.90 -0.04
CA ALA A 33 5.42 10.10 -1.09
C ALA A 33 6.83 9.64 -0.66
N HIS A 34 7.22 9.93 0.59
CA HIS A 34 8.52 9.52 1.11
C HIS A 34 8.63 8.00 1.21
N VAL A 35 7.62 7.35 1.81
CA VAL A 35 7.59 5.89 2.00
C VAL A 35 7.54 5.16 0.65
N ILE A 36 6.71 5.61 -0.29
CA ILE A 36 6.61 5.00 -1.62
C ILE A 36 7.93 5.14 -2.38
N ALA A 37 8.61 6.29 -2.28
CA ALA A 37 9.90 6.48 -2.93
C ALA A 37 10.98 5.54 -2.38
N ASP A 38 10.98 5.30 -1.07
CA ASP A 38 11.92 4.38 -0.42
C ASP A 38 11.61 2.91 -0.78
N LEU A 39 10.32 2.54 -0.74
CA LEU A 39 9.84 1.22 -1.17
C LEU A 39 10.12 0.94 -2.65
N GLY A 40 9.97 1.94 -3.52
CA GLY A 40 10.26 1.81 -4.95
C GLY A 40 11.75 1.58 -5.24
N LYS A 41 12.65 2.10 -4.40
CA LYS A 41 14.10 1.81 -4.49
C LYS A 41 14.42 0.39 -4.01
N THR A 42 13.78 -0.03 -2.93
CA THR A 42 14.00 -1.34 -2.32
C THR A 42 13.39 -2.47 -3.16
N TYR A 43 12.26 -2.21 -3.80
CA TYR A 43 11.48 -3.17 -4.59
C TYR A 43 11.15 -2.60 -5.98
N PRO A 44 12.11 -2.59 -6.93
CA PRO A 44 11.95 -1.92 -8.22
C PRO A 44 10.87 -2.56 -9.12
N ARG A 45 10.45 -3.80 -8.83
CA ARG A 45 9.37 -4.48 -9.57
C ARG A 45 7.97 -4.25 -9.01
N LEU A 46 7.84 -3.54 -7.89
CA LEU A 46 6.55 -3.09 -7.38
C LEU A 46 6.11 -1.81 -8.07
N GLN A 47 4.90 -1.83 -8.62
CA GLN A 47 4.25 -0.64 -9.15
C GLN A 47 3.33 -0.04 -8.11
N PHE A 48 3.57 1.21 -7.74
CA PHE A 48 2.70 1.93 -6.80
C PHE A 48 1.75 2.84 -7.58
N ARG A 49 0.45 2.70 -7.34
CA ARG A 49 -0.58 3.60 -7.86
C ARG A 49 -1.26 4.28 -6.70
N THR A 50 -1.09 5.59 -6.61
CA THR A 50 -1.56 6.36 -5.46
C THR A 50 -2.59 7.38 -5.90
N TRP A 51 -3.68 7.48 -5.15
CA TRP A 51 -4.71 8.50 -5.32
C TRP A 51 -4.82 9.33 -4.07
N ILE A 52 -4.96 10.65 -4.25
CA ILE A 52 -5.22 11.58 -3.16
C ILE A 52 -6.69 11.92 -3.21
N MET A 53 -7.42 11.61 -2.13
CA MET A 53 -8.84 11.88 -2.02
C MET A 53 -9.22 12.09 -0.54
N ASP A 54 -10.37 12.72 -0.30
CA ASP A 54 -10.90 12.92 1.06
C ASP A 54 -11.27 11.59 1.75
N ASN A 55 -11.49 11.65 3.06
CA ASN A 55 -11.73 10.45 3.88
C ASN A 55 -12.97 9.67 3.45
N GLN A 56 -14.06 10.37 3.10
CA GLN A 56 -15.30 9.73 2.65
C GLN A 56 -15.07 8.96 1.34
N SER A 57 -14.33 9.56 0.40
CA SER A 57 -13.93 8.89 -0.84
C SER A 57 -13.03 7.69 -0.59
N LEU A 58 -12.06 7.79 0.33
CA LEU A 58 -11.16 6.67 0.69
C LEU A 58 -11.94 5.48 1.25
N GLU A 59 -12.83 5.74 2.21
CA GLU A 59 -13.67 4.71 2.84
C GLU A 59 -14.50 3.98 1.79
N ARG A 60 -15.14 4.73 0.88
CA ARG A 60 -15.90 4.15 -0.23
C ARG A 60 -15.05 3.26 -1.12
N HIS A 61 -13.87 3.73 -1.55
CA HIS A 61 -13.02 2.96 -2.47
C HIS A 61 -12.34 1.76 -1.80
N LEU A 62 -12.13 1.79 -0.48
CA LEU A 62 -11.74 0.62 0.30
C LEU A 62 -12.86 -0.42 0.34
N GLN A 63 -14.11 0.00 0.61
CA GLN A 63 -15.27 -0.90 0.63
C GLN A 63 -15.53 -1.53 -0.74
N GLU A 64 -15.35 -0.77 -1.82
CA GLU A 64 -15.49 -1.25 -3.21
C GLU A 64 -14.26 -2.08 -3.68
N SER A 65 -13.26 -2.34 -2.81
CA SER A 65 -12.02 -3.06 -3.14
C SER A 65 -11.22 -2.45 -4.31
N HIS A 66 -11.37 -1.15 -4.53
CA HIS A 66 -10.60 -0.39 -5.52
C HIS A 66 -9.19 -0.06 -5.03
N LEU A 67 -8.98 -0.06 -3.71
CA LEU A 67 -7.71 0.23 -3.05
C LEU A 67 -7.28 -0.96 -2.20
N ASP A 68 -5.97 -1.21 -2.16
CA ASP A 68 -5.39 -2.25 -1.30
C ASP A 68 -5.14 -1.68 0.11
N PHE A 69 -4.77 -0.40 0.20
CA PHE A 69 -4.59 0.30 1.48
C PHE A 69 -5.06 1.75 1.39
N ALA A 70 -5.43 2.32 2.55
CA ALA A 70 -5.63 3.76 2.70
C ALA A 70 -4.81 4.33 3.85
N LEU A 71 -4.26 5.53 3.64
CA LEU A 71 -3.53 6.29 4.64
C LEU A 71 -4.37 7.50 5.06
N VAL A 72 -4.96 7.42 6.25
CA VAL A 72 -5.91 8.41 6.78
C VAL A 72 -5.32 9.06 8.02
N LEU A 73 -5.46 10.38 8.15
CA LEU A 73 -5.20 11.08 9.41
C LEU A 73 -6.52 11.13 10.20
N LEU A 74 -6.50 10.56 11.42
CA LEU A 74 -7.61 10.57 12.37
C LEU A 74 -7.60 11.83 13.22
#